data_AF-A0A2M9G1Y0-F1
#
_entry.id   AF-A0A2M9G1Y0-F1
#
_cell.length_a   1.000
_cell.length_b   1.000
_cell.length_c   1.000
_cell.angle_alpha   90.00
_cell.angle_beta   90.00
_cell.angle_gamma   90.00
#
_symmetry.space_group_name_H-M   'P 1'
#
loop_
_entity.id
_entity.type
_entity.pdbx_description
1 polymer ?
#
loop_
_entity_poly.entity_id
_entity_poly.type
_entity_poly.pdbx_seq_one_letter_code
_entity_poly.pdbx_strand_id
1 'polypeptide(L)'
;MPVSPLVADLERALDLLSQVDESRLGFPPSPEVSSDVQKLTGVTQYPVDSHRANVRARLQAVVKAGDQLPARNPSAYVSKLIVECVRLSPSSDDWMHSPSA
;
A
#
# COMPACT_ATOMS: atom_id res chain seq x y z
N MET A 1 18.47 10.33 3.03
CA MET A 1 18.34 9.09 2.22
C MET A 1 17.16 9.32 1.28
N PRO A 2 17.29 9.19 -0.05
CA PRO A 2 16.12 9.22 -0.92
C PRO A 2 15.21 8.06 -0.52
N VAL A 3 13.96 8.36 -0.18
CA VAL A 3 12.95 7.36 0.14
C VAL A 3 12.69 6.57 -1.14
N SER A 4 12.87 5.24 -1.10
CA SER A 4 12.53 4.38 -2.23
C SER A 4 11.08 4.65 -2.64
N PRO A 5 10.74 4.77 -3.95
CA PRO A 5 9.37 5.00 -4.40
C PRO A 5 8.36 4.01 -3.80
N LEU A 6 8.79 2.77 -3.55
CA LEU A 6 7.98 1.76 -2.90
C LEU A 6 7.63 2.11 -1.44
N VAL A 7 8.56 2.72 -0.71
CA VAL A 7 8.30 3.17 0.68
C VAL A 7 7.24 4.26 0.67
N ALA A 8 7.36 5.24 -0.24
CA ALA A 8 6.38 6.31 -0.37
C ALA A 8 4.98 5.78 -0.74
N ASP A 9 4.89 4.80 -1.64
CA ASP A 9 3.61 4.15 -1.98
C ASP A 9 2.99 3.40 -0.79
N LEU A 10 3.82 2.71 0.02
CA LEU A 10 3.35 2.00 1.21
C LEU A 10 2.88 2.97 2.30
N GLU A 11 3.59 4.07 2.51
CA GLU A 11 3.19 5.14 3.44
C GLU A 11 1.87 5.79 2.98
N ARG A 12 1.75 6.11 1.68
CA ARG A 12 0.51 6.63 1.10
C ARG A 12 -0.66 5.65 1.27
N ALA A 13 -0.43 4.36 1.05
CA ALA A 13 -1.47 3.35 1.24
C ALA A 13 -1.93 3.27 2.70
N LEU A 14 -1.01 3.41 3.68
CA LEU A 14 -1.37 3.46 5.10
C LEU A 14 -2.21 4.69 5.45
N ASP A 15 -1.86 5.85 4.90
CA ASP A 15 -2.62 7.07 5.11
C ASP A 15 -4.06 6.94 4.56
N LEU A 16 -4.20 6.48 3.32
CA LEU A 16 -5.52 6.24 2.71
C LEU A 16 -6.34 5.19 3.48
N LEU A 17 -5.71 4.11 3.94
CA LEU A 17 -6.34 3.10 4.79
C LEU A 17 -6.84 3.65 6.14
N SER A 18 -6.25 4.73 6.64
CA SER A 18 -6.70 5.38 7.87
C SER A 18 -8.02 6.15 7.68
N GLN A 19 -8.35 6.49 6.43
CA GLN A 19 -9.49 7.31 6.05
C GLN A 19 -10.70 6.48 5.57
N VAL A 20 -10.52 5.19 5.31
CA VAL A 20 -11.58 4.30 4.81
C VAL A 20 -11.92 3.19 5.80
N ASP A 21 -13.15 2.70 5.73
CA ASP A 21 -13.54 1.45 6.36
C ASP A 21 -13.05 0.27 5.51
N GLU A 22 -12.11 -0.50 6.04
CA GLU A 22 -11.49 -1.64 5.36
C GLU A 22 -12.50 -2.73 4.98
N SER A 23 -13.62 -2.84 5.70
CA SER A 23 -14.67 -3.81 5.35
C SER A 23 -15.34 -3.53 4.00
N ARG A 24 -15.19 -2.31 3.48
CA ARG A 24 -15.70 -1.88 2.17
C ARG A 24 -14.74 -2.20 1.02
N LEU A 25 -13.51 -2.63 1.31
CA LEU A 25 -12.55 -3.07 0.30
C LEU A 25 -12.97 -4.44 -0.23
N GLY A 26 -13.28 -4.51 -1.52
CA GLY A 26 -13.84 -5.70 -2.16
C GLY A 26 -12.85 -6.84 -2.44
N PHE A 27 -11.70 -6.88 -1.76
CA PHE A 27 -10.67 -7.89 -1.94
C PHE A 27 -9.86 -8.08 -0.66
N PRO A 28 -9.33 -9.29 -0.39
CA PRO A 28 -8.57 -9.54 0.82
C PRO A 28 -7.13 -9.00 0.75
N PRO A 29 -6.44 -8.85 1.89
CA PRO A 29 -5.00 -8.57 1.92
C PRO A 29 -4.20 -9.71 1.27
N SER A 30 -3.12 -9.36 0.55
CA SER A 30 -2.26 -10.35 -0.10
C SER A 30 -1.15 -10.83 0.85
N PRO A 31 -1.05 -12.15 1.15
CA PRO A 31 -0.01 -12.70 2.02
C PRO A 31 1.36 -12.80 1.35
N GLU A 32 1.43 -12.62 0.03
CA GLU A 32 2.61 -12.94 -0.77
C GLU A 32 3.78 -11.99 -0.50
N VAL A 33 4.97 -12.57 -0.36
CA VAL A 33 6.23 -11.87 -0.17
C VAL A 33 7.11 -12.13 -1.38
N SER A 34 7.70 -11.07 -1.96
CA SER A 34 8.64 -11.24 -3.07
C SER A 34 9.88 -12.00 -2.62
N SER A 35 10.47 -12.80 -3.52
CA SER A 35 11.66 -13.60 -3.22
C SER A 35 12.84 -12.77 -2.72
N ASP A 36 12.99 -11.52 -3.19
CA ASP A 36 14.03 -10.60 -2.73
C ASP A 36 13.82 -10.21 -1.26
N VAL A 37 12.58 -9.86 -0.87
CA VAL A 37 12.24 -9.55 0.52
C VAL A 37 12.43 -10.79 1.40
N GLN A 38 11.99 -11.98 0.95
CA GLN A 38 12.19 -13.22 1.71
C GLN A 38 13.66 -13.45 2.03
N LYS A 39 14.54 -13.33 1.02
CA LYS A 39 15.98 -13.54 1.17
C LYS A 39 16.64 -12.51 2.10
N LEU A 40 16.24 -11.25 2.00
CA LEU A 40 16.87 -10.14 2.74
C LEU A 40 16.35 -9.99 4.18
N THR A 41 15.10 -10.40 4.44
CA THR A 41 14.43 -10.11 5.72
C THR A 41 14.05 -11.35 6.53
N GLY A 42 13.97 -12.52 5.88
CA GLY A 42 13.44 -13.76 6.45
C GLY A 42 11.91 -13.81 6.56
N VAL A 43 11.19 -12.77 6.13
CA VAL A 43 9.72 -12.74 6.14
C VAL A 43 9.22 -13.67 5.03
N THR A 44 8.41 -14.67 5.39
CA THR A 44 7.85 -15.65 4.45
C THR A 44 6.40 -15.39 4.08
N GLN A 45 5.67 -14.66 4.93
CA GLN A 45 4.26 -14.32 4.71
C GLN A 45 3.90 -12.98 5.38
N TYR A 46 3.03 -12.20 4.75
CA TYR A 46 2.42 -11.03 5.38
C TYR A 46 1.08 -11.38 6.06
N PRO A 47 0.72 -10.70 7.17
CA PRO A 47 -0.54 -10.93 7.87
C PRO A 47 -1.74 -10.59 6.97
N VAL A 48 -2.84 -11.29 7.18
CA VAL A 48 -4.07 -11.16 6.36
C VAL A 48 -5.29 -10.71 7.18
N ASP A 49 -5.09 -10.38 8.45
CA ASP A 49 -6.14 -9.94 9.37
C ASP A 49 -6.72 -8.58 8.96
N SER A 50 -5.89 -7.71 8.38
CA SER A 50 -6.30 -6.41 7.84
C SER A 50 -5.32 -5.92 6.77
N HIS A 51 -5.78 -5.04 5.88
CA HIS A 51 -4.91 -4.37 4.93
C HIS A 51 -3.92 -3.47 5.65
N ARG A 52 -4.32 -2.81 6.75
CA ARG A 52 -3.41 -2.02 7.59
C ARG A 52 -2.25 -2.84 8.14
N ALA A 53 -2.52 -4.00 8.76
CA ALA A 53 -1.48 -4.87 9.28
C ALA A 53 -0.55 -5.37 8.15
N ASN A 54 -1.14 -5.73 7.01
CA ASN A 54 -0.42 -6.22 5.85
C ASN A 54 0.55 -5.16 5.27
N VAL A 55 0.07 -3.94 5.03
CA VAL A 55 0.90 -2.85 4.48
C VAL A 55 1.97 -2.42 5.48
N ARG A 56 1.67 -2.41 6.79
CA ARG A 56 2.66 -2.09 7.82
C ARG A 56 3.79 -3.11 7.87
N ALA A 57 3.47 -4.40 7.77
CA ALA A 57 4.47 -5.46 7.69
C ALA A 57 5.33 -5.36 6.42
N ARG A 58 4.71 -5.02 5.28
CA ARG A 58 5.43 -4.73 4.02
C ARG A 58 6.41 -3.57 4.18
N LEU A 59 5.97 -2.46 4.78
CA LEU A 59 6.82 -1.29 5.02
C LEU A 59 8.02 -1.65 5.91
N GLN A 60 7.79 -2.37 7.00
CA GLN A 60 8.88 -2.84 7.88
C GLN A 60 9.87 -3.75 7.15
N ALA A 61 9.38 -4.67 6.32
CA ALA A 61 10.24 -5.56 5.53
C ALA A 61 11.07 -4.79 4.50
N VAL A 62 10.46 -3.82 3.79
CA VAL A 62 11.17 -2.99 2.81
C VAL A 62 12.21 -2.10 3.50
N VAL A 63 11.87 -1.48 4.64
CA VAL A 63 12.83 -0.69 5.44
C VAL A 63 13.97 -1.56 5.95
N LYS A 64 13.69 -2.79 6.39
CA LYS A 64 14.72 -3.75 6.85
C LYS A 64 15.64 -4.19 5.71
N ALA A 65 15.10 -4.41 4.51
CA ALA A 65 15.89 -4.74 3.33
C ALA A 65 16.75 -3.55 2.86
N GLY A 66 16.25 -2.32 3.05
CA GLY A 66 16.96 -1.08 2.72
C GLY A 66 17.39 -1.02 1.25
N ASP A 67 18.56 -0.43 1.01
CA ASP A 67 19.13 -0.25 -0.34
C ASP A 67 19.53 -1.57 -1.03
N GLN A 68 19.50 -2.70 -0.31
CA GLN A 68 19.76 -4.02 -0.89
C GLN A 68 18.58 -4.54 -1.71
N LEU A 69 17.39 -3.95 -1.53
CA LEU A 69 16.23 -4.31 -2.34
C LEU A 69 16.48 -3.81 -3.77
N PRO A 70 16.55 -4.69 -4.78
CA PRO A 70 16.69 -4.24 -6.17
C PRO A 70 15.55 -3.28 -6.49
N ALA A 71 15.87 -2.12 -7.08
CA ALA A 71 14.87 -1.12 -7.49
C ALA A 71 13.81 -1.82 -8.33
N ARG A 72 12.61 -2.02 -7.77
CA ARG A 72 11.57 -2.84 -8.38
C ARG A 72 10.21 -2.18 -8.30
N ASN A 73 9.49 -2.48 -9.37
CA ASN A 73 8.16 -2.03 -9.77
C ASN A 73 7.14 -1.89 -8.65
N PRO A 74 6.14 -1.00 -8.85
CA PRO A 74 5.01 -0.86 -7.95
C PRO A 74 4.35 -2.23 -7.70
N SER A 75 4.11 -2.55 -6.43
CA SER A 75 3.39 -3.78 -6.07
C SER A 75 1.95 -3.67 -6.59
N ALA A 76 1.53 -4.59 -7.47
CA ALA A 76 0.17 -4.61 -8.01
C ALA A 76 -0.91 -4.59 -6.91
N TYR A 77 -0.65 -5.26 -5.79
CA TYR A 77 -1.49 -5.21 -4.60
C TYR A 77 -1.59 -3.79 -4.00
N VAL A 78 -0.46 -3.11 -3.81
CA VAL A 78 -0.42 -1.74 -3.23
C VAL A 78 -1.08 -0.74 -4.18
N SER A 79 -0.82 -0.84 -5.48
CA SER A 79 -1.46 0.03 -6.47
C SER A 79 -2.99 -0.16 -6.49
N LYS A 80 -3.47 -1.41 -6.49
CA LYS A 80 -4.91 -1.71 -6.41
C LYS A 80 -5.52 -1.15 -5.12
N LEU A 81 -4.82 -1.30 -4.00
CA LEU A 81 -5.27 -0.80 -2.71
C LEU A 81 -5.42 0.72 -2.68
N ILE A 82 -4.44 1.45 -3.21
CA ILE A 82 -4.50 2.91 -3.33
C ILE A 82 -5.72 3.33 -4.16
N VAL A 83 -5.91 2.72 -5.34
CA VAL A 83 -7.05 3.03 -6.23
C VAL A 83 -8.39 2.79 -5.53
N GLU A 84 -8.52 1.66 -4.84
CA GLU A 84 -9.75 1.31 -4.13
C GLU A 84 -10.04 2.23 -2.94
N CYS A 85 -9.01 2.63 -2.17
CA CYS A 85 -9.20 3.60 -1.09
C CYS A 85 -9.61 4.97 -1.63
N VAL A 86 -8.98 5.45 -2.70
CA VAL A 86 -9.36 6.72 -3.37
C VAL A 86 -10.79 6.67 -3.88
N ARG A 87 -11.24 5.52 -4.41
CA ARG A 87 -12.64 5.35 -4.85
C ARG A 87 -13.65 5.39 -3.69
N LEU A 88 -13.28 4.88 -2.52
CA LEU A 88 -14.16 4.81 -1.34
C LEU A 88 -14.24 6.13 -0.57
N SER A 89 -13.20 6.95 -0.66
CA SER A 89 -13.14 8.30 -0.10
C SER A 89 -12.62 9.26 -1.18
N PRO A 90 -13.43 9.57 -2.20
CA PRO A 90 -13.08 10.65 -3.12
C PRO A 90 -12.99 11.92 -2.27
N SER A 91 -11.81 12.54 -2.23
CA SER A 91 -11.64 13.82 -1.57
C SER A 91 -12.77 14.75 -1.99
N SER A 92 -13.37 15.45 -1.02
CA SER A 92 -14.56 16.30 -1.19
C SER A 92 -14.39 17.47 -2.18
N ASP A 93 -13.26 17.55 -2.89
CA ASP A 93 -12.84 18.67 -3.74
C ASP A 93 -13.24 18.50 -5.23
N ASP A 94 -13.56 17.29 -5.70
CA ASP A 94 -13.80 17.04 -7.12
C ASP A 94 -15.21 17.44 -7.62
N TRP A 95 -16.09 17.98 -6.75
CA TRP A 95 -17.46 18.34 -7.13
C TRP A 95 -17.72 19.83 -7.36
N MET A 96 -16.74 20.72 -7.18
CA MET A 96 -16.92 22.18 -7.34
C MET A 96 -16.66 22.73 -8.76
N HIS A 97 -16.57 21.87 -9.78
CA HIS A 97 -16.60 22.30 -11.18
C HIS A 97 -17.70 21.58 -11.98
N SER A 98 -18.95 21.73 -11.54
CA SER A 98 -20.07 21.71 -12.50
C SER A 98 -20.25 23.13 -13.03
N PRO A 99 -20.17 23.39 -14.35
CA PRO A 99 -20.51 24.70 -14.89
C PRO A 99 -22.00 24.91 -14.62
N SER A 100 -22.31 25.91 -13.78
CA SER A 100 -23.67 26.43 -13.71
C SER A 100 -24.04 26.98 -15.08
N ALA A 101 -25.26 26.64 -15.48
CA ALA A 101 -25.91 26.95 -16.75
C ALA A 101 -25.84 28.43 -17.16
#